data_AF-A0A6G0YKT5-F1
#
_entry.id   AF-A0A6G0YKT5-F1
#
_cell.length_a   1.000
_cell.length_b   1.000
_cell.length_c   1.000
_cell.angle_alpha   90.00
_cell.angle_beta   90.00
_cell.angle_gamma   90.00
#
_symmetry.space_group_name_H-M   'P 1'
#
loop_
_entity.id
_entity.type
_entity.pdbx_description
1 polymer ?
#
loop_
_entity_poly.entity_id
_entity_poly.type
_entity_poly.pdbx_seq_one_letter_code
_entity_poly.pdbx_strand_id
1 'polypeptide(L)'
;MIFLQTILIYFPGADISNTQMLCKNSLDLCLKNVSILLERTGQVGIPKSKTDVDIVCKGFKMGMKCFDDFSNLCLSLDEKNMVNDNVIGAKYTFKFLCDDEKFQRGEYN
;
A
#
# COMPACT_ATOMS: atom_id res chain seq x y z
N MET A 1 6.26 -26.06 44.60
CA MET A 1 5.54 -25.27 43.60
C MET A 1 6.11 -23.85 43.57
N ILE A 2 7.24 -23.62 42.88
CA ILE A 2 7.89 -22.30 42.78
C ILE A 2 8.56 -22.18 41.40
N PHE A 3 7.80 -22.24 40.30
CA PHE A 3 8.35 -22.12 38.94
C PHE A 3 7.42 -21.42 37.93
N LEU A 4 6.53 -20.53 38.39
CA LEU A 4 5.54 -19.89 37.50
C LEU A 4 5.44 -18.36 37.59
N GLN A 5 6.37 -17.68 38.25
CA GLN A 5 6.31 -16.20 38.37
C GLN A 5 7.46 -15.43 37.71
N THR A 6 8.37 -16.06 36.97
CA THR A 6 9.54 -15.37 36.39
C THR A 6 9.46 -15.11 34.88
N ILE A 7 8.31 -15.31 34.22
CA ILE A 7 8.14 -15.01 32.78
C ILE A 7 7.41 -13.67 32.55
N LEU A 8 7.68 -12.66 33.38
CA LEU A 8 7.18 -11.29 33.18
C LEU A 8 8.31 -10.24 33.17
N ILE A 9 9.53 -10.63 32.77
CA ILE A 9 10.67 -9.71 32.62
C ILE A 9 11.30 -9.83 31.23
N TYR A 10 10.47 -9.97 30.20
CA TYR A 10 10.89 -9.75 28.82
C TYR A 10 9.85 -8.83 28.17
N PHE A 11 10.31 -7.92 27.31
CA PHE A 11 9.59 -6.79 26.73
C PHE A 11 9.62 -5.52 27.58
N PRO A 12 10.71 -4.74 27.51
CA PRO A 12 10.60 -3.30 27.75
C PRO A 12 9.54 -2.80 26.74
N GLY A 13 8.50 -2.16 27.26
CA GLY A 13 7.43 -1.59 26.44
C GLY A 13 8.02 -0.70 25.36
N ALA A 14 7.97 -1.16 24.12
CA ALA A 14 7.98 -0.27 22.98
C ALA A 14 6.70 0.56 23.07
N ASP A 15 6.80 1.88 22.90
CA ASP A 15 5.66 2.80 22.91
C ASP A 15 4.72 2.50 21.72
N ILE A 16 3.88 1.47 21.87
CA ILE A 16 2.92 1.01 20.85
C ILE A 16 2.04 2.18 20.37
N SER A 17 1.68 3.09 21.29
CA SER A 17 0.87 4.27 20.99
C SER A 17 1.56 5.28 20.07
N ASN A 18 2.88 5.49 20.23
CA ASN A 18 3.61 6.50 19.46
C ASN A 18 3.92 5.97 18.05
N THR A 19 4.36 4.71 17.96
CA THR A 19 4.60 4.02 16.69
C THR A 19 3.31 3.89 15.87
N GLN A 20 2.18 3.52 16.49
CA GLN A 20 0.90 3.40 15.77
C GLN A 20 0.39 4.75 15.23
N MET A 21 0.56 5.83 15.99
CA MET A 21 0.23 7.18 15.54
C MET A 21 1.14 7.65 14.39
N LEU A 22 2.44 7.36 14.47
CA LEU A 22 3.40 7.66 13.41
C LEU A 22 3.06 6.92 12.10
N CYS A 23 2.71 5.64 12.24
CA CYS A 23 2.33 4.75 11.16
C CYS A 23 1.08 5.21 10.41
N LYS A 24 0.01 5.52 11.14
CA LYS A 24 -1.23 6.03 10.55
C LYS A 24 -1.01 7.36 9.82
N ASN A 25 -0.32 8.30 10.46
CA ASN A 25 -0.04 9.61 9.88
C ASN A 25 0.84 9.50 8.61
N SER A 26 1.80 8.57 8.59
CA SER A 26 2.66 8.36 7.43
C SER A 26 1.90 7.86 6.20
N LEU A 27 0.98 6.90 6.39
CA LEU A 27 0.18 6.34 5.30
C LEU A 27 -0.84 7.37 4.78
N ASP A 28 -1.58 8.03 5.68
CA ASP A 28 -2.58 9.02 5.32
C ASP A 28 -1.95 10.21 4.56
N LEU A 29 -0.80 10.69 5.02
CA LEU A 29 -0.05 11.76 4.36
C LEU A 29 0.45 11.34 2.98
N CYS A 30 0.91 10.09 2.84
CA CYS A 30 1.38 9.57 1.56
C CYS A 30 0.23 9.43 0.57
N LEU A 31 -0.90 8.85 0.99
CA LEU A 31 -2.10 8.68 0.17
C LEU A 31 -2.74 10.01 -0.22
N LYS A 32 -2.64 11.05 0.62
CA LYS A 32 -3.11 12.39 0.28
C LYS A 32 -2.50 12.92 -1.02
N ASN A 33 -1.23 12.62 -1.28
CA ASN A 33 -0.58 13.02 -2.54
C ASN A 33 -1.13 12.26 -3.76
N VAL A 34 -1.57 11.01 -3.56
CA VAL A 34 -2.24 10.20 -4.59
C VAL A 34 -3.62 10.79 -4.90
N SER A 35 -4.41 11.12 -3.87
CA SER A 35 -5.73 11.74 -4.06
C SER A 35 -5.62 13.07 -4.79
N ILE A 36 -4.67 13.92 -4.41
CA ILE A 36 -4.42 15.21 -5.10
C ILE A 36 -4.09 14.99 -6.59
N LEU A 37 -3.30 13.96 -6.93
CA LEU A 37 -2.97 13.64 -8.32
C LEU A 37 -4.22 13.24 -9.12
N LEU A 38 -5.05 12.36 -8.57
CA LEU A 38 -6.24 11.84 -9.25
C LEU A 38 -7.37 12.88 -9.35
N GLU A 39 -7.56 13.68 -8.30
CA GLU A 39 -8.55 14.76 -8.27
C GLU A 39 -8.19 15.88 -9.26
N ARG A 40 -6.92 16.31 -9.30
CA ARG A 40 -6.47 17.36 -10.23
C ARG A 40 -6.61 16.97 -11.70
N THR A 41 -6.58 15.67 -11.98
CA THR A 41 -6.65 15.14 -13.33
C THR A 41 -8.06 14.71 -13.73
N GLY A 42 -9.04 14.86 -12.82
CA GLY A 42 -10.43 14.46 -13.05
C GLY A 42 -10.58 12.95 -13.30
N GLN A 43 -9.60 12.15 -12.90
CA GLN A 43 -9.58 10.71 -13.11
C GLN A 43 -10.42 10.00 -12.06
N VAL A 44 -11.74 10.11 -12.21
CA VAL A 44 -12.73 9.33 -11.46
C VAL A 44 -13.53 8.49 -12.46
N GLY A 45 -13.38 7.16 -12.40
CA GLY A 45 -14.03 6.22 -13.30
C GLY A 45 -13.06 5.50 -14.25
N ILE A 46 -13.60 4.95 -15.35
CA ILE A 46 -12.81 4.20 -16.34
C ILE A 46 -12.03 5.18 -17.23
N PRO A 47 -10.69 5.05 -17.35
CA PRO A 47 -9.88 5.86 -18.27
C PRO A 47 -10.38 5.80 -19.71
N LYS A 48 -10.39 6.94 -20.42
CA LYS A 48 -10.91 7.03 -21.80
C LYS A 48 -9.81 7.23 -22.85
N SER A 49 -8.59 7.56 -22.43
CA SER A 49 -7.44 7.78 -23.29
C SER A 49 -6.18 7.13 -22.72
N LYS A 50 -5.14 6.98 -23.56
CA LYS A 50 -3.83 6.49 -23.09
C LYS A 50 -3.25 7.41 -22.00
N THR A 51 -3.40 8.72 -22.16
CA THR A 51 -2.98 9.71 -21.17
C THR A 51 -3.69 9.51 -19.82
N ASP A 52 -4.99 9.19 -19.87
CA ASP A 52 -5.79 8.89 -18.67
C ASP A 52 -5.27 7.63 -17.96
N VAL A 53 -4.98 6.58 -18.75
CA VAL A 53 -4.39 5.33 -18.25
C VAL A 53 -3.05 5.62 -17.58
N ASP A 54 -2.18 6.40 -18.21
CA ASP A 54 -0.85 6.74 -17.66
C ASP A 54 -0.97 7.50 -16.32
N ILE A 55 -1.96 8.40 -16.18
CA ILE A 55 -2.24 9.13 -14.95
C ILE A 55 -2.72 8.18 -13.84
N VAL A 56 -3.69 7.32 -14.14
CA VAL A 56 -4.21 6.34 -13.17
C VAL A 56 -3.11 5.37 -12.75
N CYS A 57 -2.30 4.90 -13.69
CA CYS A 57 -1.16 4.03 -13.41
C CYS A 57 -0.10 4.72 -12.53
N LYS A 58 0.15 6.02 -12.74
CA LYS A 58 1.03 6.79 -11.86
C LYS A 58 0.46 6.90 -10.44
N GLY A 59 -0.84 7.18 -10.30
CA GLY A 59 -1.52 7.21 -9.00
C GLY A 59 -1.44 5.87 -8.29
N PHE A 60 -1.72 4.77 -9.00
CA PHE A 60 -1.65 3.43 -8.45
C PHE A 60 -0.23 3.06 -7.97
N LYS A 61 0.80 3.31 -8.79
CA LYS A 61 2.21 3.07 -8.40
C LYS A 61 2.59 3.87 -7.16
N MET A 62 2.13 5.12 -7.06
CA MET A 62 2.37 5.95 -5.89
C MET A 62 1.66 5.39 -4.65
N GLY A 63 0.40 4.99 -4.76
CA GLY A 63 -0.36 4.35 -3.67
C GLY A 63 0.25 3.03 -3.20
N MET A 64 0.71 2.19 -4.14
CA MET A 64 1.45 0.97 -3.81
C MET A 64 2.71 1.27 -3.01
N LYS A 65 3.48 2.28 -3.41
CA LYS A 65 4.68 2.68 -2.66
C LYS A 65 4.33 3.13 -1.24
N CYS A 66 3.27 3.93 -1.07
CA CYS A 66 2.78 4.32 0.26
C CYS A 66 2.44 3.10 1.12
N PHE A 67 1.75 2.12 0.54
CA PHE A 67 1.36 0.91 1.22
C PHE A 67 2.55 0.02 1.58
N ASP A 68 3.53 -0.12 0.68
CA ASP A 68 4.74 -0.91 0.92
C ASP A 68 5.62 -0.25 2.00
N ASP A 69 5.77 1.08 1.97
CA ASP A 69 6.49 1.86 3.00
C ASP A 69 5.82 1.70 4.37
N PHE A 70 4.50 1.85 4.43
CA PHE A 70 3.71 1.62 5.65
C PHE A 70 3.87 0.18 6.15
N SER A 71 3.66 -0.81 5.28
CA SER A 71 3.74 -2.22 5.65
C SER A 71 5.12 -2.53 6.23
N ASN A 72 6.18 -2.04 5.60
CA ASN A 72 7.55 -2.26 6.05
C ASN A 72 7.86 -1.66 7.41
N LEU A 73 7.38 -0.44 7.66
CA LEU A 73 7.65 0.31 8.89
C LEU A 73 6.78 -0.15 10.07
N CYS A 74 5.54 -0.56 9.80
CA CYS A 74 4.48 -0.56 10.82
C CYS A 74 3.90 -1.93 11.15
N LEU A 75 4.15 -2.93 10.31
CA LEU A 75 3.55 -4.25 10.44
C LEU A 75 4.61 -5.29 10.81
N SER A 76 4.22 -6.22 11.68
CA SER A 76 4.94 -7.48 11.89
C SER A 76 4.89 -8.37 10.64
N LEU A 77 5.68 -9.44 10.62
CA LEU A 77 5.72 -10.35 9.47
C LEU A 77 4.35 -10.98 9.17
N ASP A 78 3.62 -11.39 10.21
CA ASP A 78 2.29 -12.00 10.05
C ASP A 78 1.27 -10.99 9.53
N GLU A 79 1.29 -9.76 10.06
CA GLU A 79 0.46 -8.67 9.56
C GLU A 79 0.80 -8.30 8.12
N LYS A 80 2.09 -8.27 7.75
CA LYS A 80 2.54 -8.05 6.36
C LYS A 80 1.96 -9.10 5.42
N ASN A 81 2.02 -10.37 5.80
CA ASN A 81 1.48 -11.46 4.99
C ASN A 81 -0.04 -11.30 4.83
N MET A 82 -0.75 -11.07 5.93
CA MET A 82 -2.20 -10.86 5.91
C MET A 82 -2.60 -9.68 5.01
N VAL A 83 -1.96 -8.51 5.16
CA VAL A 83 -2.33 -7.36 4.33
C VAL A 83 -1.91 -7.57 2.87
N ASN A 84 -0.78 -8.24 2.62
CA ASN A 84 -0.33 -8.55 1.27
C ASN A 84 -1.33 -9.47 0.56
N ASP A 85 -1.80 -10.52 1.22
CA ASP A 85 -2.78 -11.47 0.66
C ASP A 85 -4.09 -10.78 0.25
N ASN A 86 -4.49 -9.72 0.97
CA ASN A 86 -5.67 -8.94 0.64
C ASN A 86 -5.47 -7.99 -0.57
N VAL A 87 -4.23 -7.55 -0.85
CA VAL A 87 -3.96 -6.57 -1.91
C VAL A 87 -3.24 -7.17 -3.13
N ILE A 88 -2.77 -8.42 -3.04
CA ILE A 88 -1.90 -9.02 -4.06
C ILE A 88 -2.59 -9.12 -5.42
N GLY A 89 -3.89 -9.44 -5.45
CA GLY A 89 -4.68 -9.49 -6.68
C GLY A 89 -4.76 -8.13 -7.37
N ALA A 90 -4.98 -7.06 -6.60
CA ALA A 90 -4.98 -5.70 -7.13
C ALA A 90 -3.58 -5.30 -7.64
N LYS A 91 -2.51 -5.63 -6.90
CA LYS A 91 -1.12 -5.38 -7.32
C LYS A 91 -0.81 -6.03 -8.67
N TYR A 92 -1.15 -7.32 -8.85
CA TYR A 92 -0.91 -8.01 -10.13
C TYR A 92 -1.77 -7.45 -11.26
N THR A 93 -3.05 -7.18 -10.99
CA THR A 93 -3.96 -6.65 -12.01
C THR A 93 -3.44 -5.33 -12.55
N PHE A 94 -3.17 -4.36 -11.68
CA PHE A 94 -2.66 -3.08 -12.13
C PHE A 94 -1.25 -3.16 -12.69
N LYS A 95 -0.38 -4.06 -12.20
CA LYS A 95 0.91 -4.29 -12.84
C LYS A 95 0.72 -4.70 -14.31
N PHE A 96 -0.19 -5.63 -14.59
CA PHE A 96 -0.51 -6.01 -15.96
C PHE A 96 -1.07 -4.81 -16.76
N LEU A 97 -2.08 -4.11 -16.23
CA LEU A 97 -2.68 -2.97 -16.92
C LEU A 97 -1.68 -1.82 -17.18
N CYS A 98 -0.74 -1.60 -16.26
CA CYS A 98 0.14 -0.43 -16.25
C CYS A 98 1.56 -0.66 -16.78
N ASP A 99 2.03 -1.90 -16.82
CA ASP A 99 3.41 -2.22 -17.24
C ASP A 99 3.46 -3.13 -18.47
N ASP A 100 2.36 -3.80 -18.84
CA ASP A 100 2.32 -4.58 -20.07
C ASP A 100 2.02 -3.67 -21.28
N GLU A 101 3.06 -3.34 -22.02
CA GLU A 101 2.92 -2.46 -23.18
C GLU A 101 2.08 -3.09 -24.31
N LYS A 102 2.09 -4.42 -24.47
CA LYS A 102 1.26 -5.09 -25.49
C LYS A 102 -0.21 -4.93 -25.14
N PHE A 103 -0.54 -5.07 -23.86
CA PHE A 103 -1.89 -4.83 -23.37
C PHE A 103 -2.31 -3.38 -23.60
N GLN A 104 -1.44 -2.42 -23.26
CA GLN A 104 -1.73 -0.99 -23.45
C GLN A 104 -1.87 -0.60 -24.93
N ARG A 105 -1.18 -1.29 -25.84
CA ARG A 105 -1.31 -1.07 -27.29
C ARG A 105 -2.46 -1.87 -27.92
N GLY A 106 -3.15 -2.73 -27.17
CA GLY A 106 -4.24 -3.57 -27.67
C GLY A 106 -3.76 -4.69 -28.59
N GLU A 107 -2.54 -5.20 -28.38
CA GLU A 107 -1.87 -6.20 -29.23
C GLU A 107 -2.11 -7.66 -28.78
N TYR A 108 -3.02 -7.89 -27.84
CA TYR A 108 -3.42 -9.25 -27.38
C TYR A 108 -4.52 -9.89 -28.23
N ASN A 109 -4.71 -9.40 -29.46
CA ASN A 109 -5.72 -9.88 -30.41
C ASN A 109 -5.14 -10.91 -31.37
#